data_AF-A0A536Q7G0-F1
#
_entry.id   AF-A0A536Q7G0-F1
#
_cell.length_a   1.000
_cell.length_b   1.000
_cell.length_c   1.000
_cell.angle_alpha   90.00
_cell.angle_beta   90.00
_cell.angle_gamma   90.00
#
_symmetry.space_group_name_H-M   'P 1'
#
loop_
_entity.id
_entity.type
_entity.pdbx_description
1 polymer ?
#
loop_
_entity_poly.entity_id
_entity_poly.type
_entity_poly.pdbx_seq_one_letter_code
_entity_poly.pdbx_strand_id
1 'polypeptide(L)'
;MLPKLHTSGCGDFTLTSREVWFGIHGYPEWPAYSWHMDGVALFQAYAAGVEMINLQPPMVAYHLEHGEGSGWTPESSRLFERLDAAGVPYLSTRAYRSLARRLVHGSRGFHPINDGDWGLASREFASVPPGTGKGAAG
;
A
#
# COMPACT_ATOMS: atom_id res chain seq x y z
N MET A 1 4.99 -2.65 21.87
CA MET A 1 5.85 -1.79 21.02
C MET A 1 5.70 -2.28 19.58
N LEU A 2 5.74 -1.39 18.58
CA LEU A 2 5.65 -1.81 17.18
C LEU A 2 7.03 -2.27 16.68
N PRO A 3 7.10 -3.30 15.81
CA PRO A 3 8.34 -3.66 15.13
C PRO A 3 8.81 -2.52 14.21
N LYS A 4 10.12 -2.45 14.00
CA LYS A 4 10.71 -1.49 13.05
C LYS A 4 10.66 -2.08 11.65
N LEU A 5 9.65 -1.72 10.88
CA LEU A 5 9.48 -2.11 9.48
C LEU A 5 9.89 -0.96 8.54
N HIS A 6 10.28 -1.26 7.31
CA HIS A 6 10.53 -0.26 6.28
C HIS A 6 9.19 0.21 5.69
N THR A 7 8.56 1.24 6.28
CA THR A 7 7.20 1.67 5.91
C THR A 7 7.13 2.95 5.08
N SER A 8 8.28 3.58 4.77
CA SER A 8 8.33 4.81 3.97
C SER A 8 8.59 4.45 2.51
N GLY A 9 7.71 4.85 1.59
CA GLY A 9 7.85 4.51 0.16
C GLY A 9 7.85 3.01 -0.13
N CYS A 10 7.31 2.21 0.79
CA CYS A 10 7.49 0.76 0.77
C CYS A 10 6.68 0.05 -0.32
N GLY A 11 5.62 0.69 -0.84
CA GLY A 11 4.82 0.15 -1.93
C GLY A 11 5.64 -0.13 -3.19
N ASP A 12 6.63 0.73 -3.47
CA ASP A 12 7.51 0.63 -4.64
C ASP A 12 8.53 -0.50 -4.55
N PHE A 13 8.79 -1.02 -3.35
CA PHE A 13 9.88 -1.95 -3.06
C PHE A 13 9.43 -3.24 -2.38
N THR A 14 8.13 -3.53 -2.35
CA THR A 14 7.61 -4.75 -1.75
C THR A 14 7.75 -5.93 -2.71
N LEU A 15 8.56 -6.92 -2.32
CA LEU A 15 8.65 -8.23 -2.97
C LEU A 15 8.17 -9.30 -1.99
N THR A 16 7.24 -10.15 -2.43
CA THR A 16 6.70 -11.22 -1.59
C THR A 16 6.27 -12.43 -2.41
N SER A 17 5.99 -13.55 -1.74
CA SER A 17 5.46 -14.74 -2.41
C SER A 17 3.99 -14.54 -2.78
N ARG A 18 3.51 -15.31 -3.75
CA ARG A 18 2.08 -15.31 -4.14
C ARG A 18 1.20 -15.63 -2.93
N GLU A 19 1.57 -16.62 -2.13
CA GLU A 19 0.79 -17.10 -0.99
C GLU A 19 0.62 -16.00 0.05
N VAL A 20 1.68 -15.23 0.34
CA VAL A 20 1.60 -14.09 1.27
C VAL A 20 0.74 -12.98 0.68
N TRP A 21 0.94 -12.62 -0.59
CA TRP A 21 0.16 -11.58 -1.26
C TRP A 21 -1.35 -11.87 -1.24
N PHE A 22 -1.71 -13.11 -1.58
CA PHE A 22 -3.09 -13.58 -1.52
C PHE A 22 -3.58 -13.72 -0.08
N GLY A 23 -2.72 -14.09 0.88
CA GLY A 23 -3.10 -14.19 2.29
C GLY A 23 -3.48 -12.84 2.92
N ILE A 24 -2.80 -11.75 2.55
CA ILE A 24 -3.13 -10.40 3.03
C ILE A 24 -4.20 -9.68 2.18
N HIS A 25 -4.63 -10.29 1.08
CA HIS A 25 -5.57 -9.72 0.11
C HIS A 25 -5.05 -8.41 -0.51
N GLY A 26 -3.76 -8.35 -0.84
CA GLY A 26 -3.12 -7.17 -1.41
C GLY A 26 -3.03 -5.96 -0.47
N TYR A 27 -2.89 -4.77 -1.07
CA TYR A 27 -2.96 -3.49 -0.34
C TYR A 27 -4.41 -3.12 -0.02
N PRO A 28 -4.69 -2.38 1.08
CA PRO A 28 -6.04 -1.91 1.38
C PRO A 28 -6.66 -1.12 0.23
N GLU A 29 -7.87 -1.48 -0.20
CA GLU A 29 -8.60 -0.85 -1.32
C GLU A 29 -9.60 0.21 -0.84
N TRP A 30 -9.31 0.90 0.26
CA TRP A 30 -10.21 1.92 0.77
C TRP A 30 -10.39 3.06 -0.25
N PRO A 31 -11.59 3.66 -0.36
CA PRO A 31 -11.83 4.83 -1.19
C PRO A 31 -11.25 6.09 -0.54
N ALA A 32 -9.93 6.14 -0.41
CA ALA A 32 -9.16 7.13 0.33
C ALA A 32 -7.84 7.45 -0.38
N TYR A 33 -7.23 8.59 -0.05
CA TYR A 33 -5.89 8.90 -0.49
C TYR A 33 -4.89 7.91 0.14
N SER A 34 -3.90 7.46 -0.64
CA SER A 34 -3.05 6.29 -0.36
C SER A 34 -2.06 6.43 0.81
N TRP A 35 -2.18 7.49 1.61
CA TRP A 35 -1.32 7.74 2.76
C TRP A 35 -1.31 6.55 3.75
N HIS A 36 -0.12 6.03 4.04
CA HIS A 36 0.17 4.86 4.90
C HIS A 36 -0.37 3.49 4.44
N MET A 37 -1.06 3.38 3.30
CA MET A 37 -1.70 2.11 2.89
C MET A 37 -0.71 0.95 2.72
N ASP A 38 0.44 1.21 2.09
CA ASP A 38 1.46 0.18 1.88
C ASP A 38 2.03 -0.35 3.19
N GLY A 39 2.25 0.54 4.16
CA GLY A 39 2.72 0.18 5.49
C GLY A 39 1.72 -0.70 6.25
N VAL A 40 0.42 -0.54 6.00
CA VAL A 40 -0.62 -1.41 6.56
C VAL A 40 -0.43 -2.85 6.05
N ALA A 41 -0.18 -3.04 4.75
CA ALA A 41 0.07 -4.37 4.20
C ALA A 41 1.29 -5.05 4.82
N LEU A 42 2.37 -4.30 5.08
CA LEU A 42 3.52 -4.84 5.81
C LEU A 42 3.16 -5.29 7.23
N PHE A 43 2.32 -4.54 7.95
CA PHE A 43 1.85 -4.98 9.27
C PHE A 43 0.90 -6.19 9.20
N GLN A 44 0.08 -6.34 8.15
CA GLN A 44 -0.73 -7.55 7.93
C GLN A 44 0.18 -8.78 7.79
N ALA A 45 1.19 -8.69 6.92
CA ALA A 45 2.14 -9.79 6.71
C ALA A 45 2.95 -10.08 7.97
N TYR A 46 3.40 -9.06 8.70
CA TYR A 46 4.13 -9.25 9.96
C TYR A 46 3.27 -9.99 11.01
N ALA A 47 2.00 -9.59 11.15
CA ALA A 47 1.07 -10.24 12.08
C ALA A 47 0.78 -11.71 11.70
N ALA A 48 0.86 -12.05 10.42
CA ALA A 48 0.79 -13.42 9.92
C ALA A 48 2.06 -14.24 10.18
N GLY A 49 3.12 -13.63 10.71
CA GLY A 49 4.40 -14.28 10.99
C GLY A 49 5.36 -14.31 9.81
N VAL A 50 5.11 -13.49 8.78
CA VAL A 50 6.04 -13.35 7.65
C VAL A 50 7.31 -12.63 8.11
N GLU A 51 8.46 -13.18 7.75
CA GLU A 51 9.75 -12.56 8.03
C GLU A 51 9.94 -11.29 7.19
N MET A 52 10.42 -10.22 7.83
CA MET A 52 10.63 -8.91 7.20
C MET A 52 12.12 -8.71 6.94
N ILE A 53 12.51 -8.75 5.67
CA ILE A 53 13.91 -8.68 5.25
C ILE A 53 14.14 -7.37 4.50
N ASN A 54 15.02 -6.52 5.05
CA ASN A 54 15.51 -5.33 4.34
C ASN A 54 16.82 -5.67 3.63
N LEU A 55 16.81 -5.69 2.30
CA LEU A 55 18.01 -5.90 1.51
C LEU A 55 19.02 -4.77 1.77
N GLN A 56 20.25 -5.15 2.07
CA GLN A 56 21.35 -4.22 2.31
C GLN A 56 22.12 -3.96 1.01
N PRO A 57 22.89 -2.86 0.91
CA PRO A 57 23.80 -2.65 -0.21
C PRO A 57 24.66 -3.89 -0.49
N PRO A 58 24.87 -4.27 -1.76
CA PRO A 58 24.50 -3.54 -2.98
C PRO A 58 23.09 -3.86 -3.53
N MET A 59 22.25 -4.63 -2.81
CA MET A 59 20.94 -5.12 -3.29
C MET A 59 19.80 -4.11 -3.05
N VAL A 60 20.10 -2.82 -3.11
CA VAL A 60 19.14 -1.74 -2.87
C VAL A 60 18.66 -1.15 -4.18
N ALA A 61 17.40 -0.72 -4.21
CA ALA A 61 16.87 0.15 -5.26
C ALA A 61 16.79 1.58 -4.73
N TYR A 62 16.92 2.57 -5.62
CA TYR A 62 16.83 3.99 -5.28
C TYR A 62 15.51 4.55 -5.79
N HIS A 63 14.75 5.19 -4.90
CA HIS A 63 13.58 5.98 -5.27
C HIS A 63 14.03 7.40 -5.65
N LEU A 64 13.58 7.92 -6.79
CA LEU A 64 13.82 9.32 -7.12
C LEU A 64 12.89 10.18 -6.28
N GLU A 65 13.46 11.18 -5.61
CA GLU A 65 12.67 12.13 -4.84
C GLU A 65 11.74 12.93 -5.76
N HIS A 66 10.53 13.19 -5.27
CA HIS A 66 9.55 13.95 -6.01
C HIS A 66 9.89 15.46 -5.95
N GLY A 67 9.63 16.19 -7.04
CA GLY A 67 9.71 17.66 -7.04
C GLY A 67 8.69 18.29 -6.08
N GLU A 68 8.88 19.56 -5.74
CA GLU A 68 7.97 20.28 -4.85
C GLU A 68 6.49 20.16 -5.31
N GLY A 69 5.63 19.64 -4.42
CA GLY A 69 4.18 19.63 -4.62
C GLY A 69 3.56 18.34 -5.18
N SER A 70 4.35 17.34 -5.60
CA SER A 70 3.82 16.03 -6.06
C SER A 70 3.76 14.95 -4.98
N GLY A 71 4.25 15.23 -3.77
CA GLY A 71 4.23 14.30 -2.62
C GLY A 71 4.16 15.01 -1.26
N TRP A 72 4.24 14.23 -0.18
CA TRP A 72 4.38 14.76 1.17
C TRP A 72 5.84 15.10 1.46
N THR A 73 6.09 16.30 1.99
CA THR A 73 7.37 16.67 2.60
C THR A 73 7.17 16.88 4.10
N PRO A 74 8.15 16.52 4.95
CA PRO A 74 8.06 16.71 6.41
C PRO A 74 7.69 18.14 6.84
N GLU A 75 8.07 19.13 6.03
CA GLU A 75 7.95 20.55 6.30
C GLU A 75 6.60 21.14 5.88
N SER A 76 5.68 20.36 5.29
CA SER A 76 4.45 20.88 4.68
C SER A 76 3.18 20.13 5.11
N SER A 77 2.21 20.88 5.66
CA SER A 77 0.84 20.42 5.91
C SER A 77 -0.06 20.50 4.68
N ARG A 78 0.39 21.13 3.58
CA ARG A 78 -0.44 21.49 2.41
C ARG A 78 -1.15 20.29 1.77
N LEU A 79 -0.54 19.10 1.80
CA LEU A 79 -1.17 17.88 1.30
C LEU A 79 -2.47 17.61 2.05
N PHE A 80 -2.40 17.56 3.39
CA PHE A 80 -3.56 17.24 4.22
C PHE A 80 -4.61 18.34 4.16
N GLU A 81 -4.21 19.61 4.14
CA GLU A 81 -5.14 20.74 3.94
C GLU A 81 -5.93 20.62 2.63
N ARG A 82 -5.27 20.22 1.54
CA ARG A 82 -5.94 19.98 0.24
C ARG A 82 -6.89 18.79 0.29
N LEU A 83 -6.50 17.70 0.96
CA LEU A 83 -7.35 16.52 1.13
C LEU A 83 -8.59 16.86 1.96
N ASP A 84 -8.41 17.56 3.08
CA ASP A 84 -9.49 18.01 3.96
C ASP A 84 -10.45 18.95 3.21
N ALA A 85 -9.92 19.94 2.48
CA ALA A 85 -10.72 20.86 1.66
C ALA A 85 -11.49 20.16 0.54
N ALA A 86 -10.94 19.08 -0.03
CA ALA A 86 -11.58 18.27 -1.06
C ALA A 86 -12.51 17.18 -0.49
N GLY A 87 -12.56 16.99 0.84
CA GLY A 87 -13.30 15.92 1.49
C GLY A 87 -12.78 14.52 1.17
N VAL A 88 -11.51 14.39 0.77
CA VAL A 88 -10.89 13.10 0.44
C VAL A 88 -10.35 12.47 1.72
N PRO A 89 -10.86 11.30 2.15
CA PRO A 89 -10.40 10.67 3.38
C PRO A 89 -8.98 10.13 3.21
N TYR A 90 -8.26 10.00 4.33
CA TYR A 90 -6.94 9.37 4.40
C TYR A 90 -6.71 8.76 5.78
N LEU A 91 -5.83 7.77 5.87
CA LEU A 91 -5.49 7.14 7.14
C LEU A 91 -4.52 8.02 7.92
N SER A 92 -5.01 8.79 8.89
CA SER A 92 -4.12 9.61 9.74
C SER A 92 -3.03 8.77 10.43
N THR A 93 -1.86 9.37 10.70
CA THR A 93 -0.75 8.69 11.39
C THR A 93 -1.17 8.08 12.73
N ARG A 94 -2.09 8.72 13.46
CA ARG A 94 -2.64 8.17 14.72
C ARG A 94 -3.46 6.91 14.48
N ALA A 95 -4.35 6.93 13.49
CA ALA A 95 -5.18 5.79 13.11
C ALA A 95 -4.33 4.64 12.58
N TYR A 96 -3.36 4.93 11.71
CA TYR A 96 -2.37 3.97 11.22
C TYR A 96 -1.64 3.25 12.35
N ARG A 97 -1.08 3.99 13.31
CA ARG A 97 -0.39 3.39 14.47
C ARG A 97 -1.33 2.60 15.37
N SER A 98 -2.59 2.99 15.47
CA SER A 98 -3.59 2.22 16.23
C SER A 98 -3.91 0.89 15.53
N LEU A 99 -4.13 0.91 14.21
CA LEU A 99 -4.33 -0.28 13.39
C LEU A 99 -3.11 -1.22 13.45
N ALA A 100 -1.90 -0.69 13.25
CA ALA A 100 -0.67 -1.47 13.35
C ALA A 100 -0.54 -2.16 14.71
N ARG A 101 -0.89 -1.48 15.81
CA ARG A 101 -0.86 -2.10 17.15
C ARG A 101 -1.88 -3.23 17.28
N ARG A 102 -3.09 -3.06 16.74
CA ARG A 102 -4.11 -4.11 16.76
C ARG A 102 -3.67 -5.34 15.98
N LEU A 103 -3.07 -5.16 14.80
CA LEU A 103 -2.55 -6.26 13.99
C LEU A 103 -1.41 -6.99 14.72
N VAL A 104 -0.40 -6.24 15.18
CA VAL A 104 0.81 -6.81 15.81
C VAL A 104 0.52 -7.49 17.15
N HIS A 105 -0.45 -6.98 17.93
CA HIS A 105 -0.79 -7.51 19.26
C HIS A 105 -2.05 -8.39 19.25
N GLY A 106 -2.66 -8.60 18.09
CA GLY A 106 -3.80 -9.51 17.92
C GLY A 106 -3.37 -10.98 17.87
N SER A 107 -4.32 -11.85 17.51
CA SER A 107 -4.02 -13.25 17.21
C SER A 107 -3.08 -13.35 16.01
N ARG A 108 -2.16 -14.33 16.01
CA ARG A 108 -1.35 -14.59 14.82
C ARG A 108 -2.20 -15.10 13.65
N GLY A 109 -1.81 -14.74 12.44
CA GLY A 109 -2.45 -15.17 11.21
C GLY A 109 -2.70 -14.02 10.25
N PHE A 110 -3.25 -14.34 9.07
CA PHE A 110 -3.67 -13.34 8.11
C PHE A 110 -4.95 -12.64 8.57
N HIS A 111 -4.92 -11.31 8.59
CA HIS A 111 -6.04 -10.43 8.91
C HIS A 111 -6.30 -9.50 7.74
N PRO A 112 -6.78 -10.02 6.60
CA PRO A 112 -6.98 -9.21 5.41
C PRO A 112 -8.02 -8.11 5.69
N ILE A 113 -7.68 -6.90 5.25
CA ILE A 113 -8.58 -5.73 5.31
C ILE A 113 -9.61 -5.77 4.20
N ASN A 114 -9.20 -6.21 3.01
CA ASN A 114 -10.12 -6.40 1.90
C ASN A 114 -10.88 -7.71 2.08
N ASP A 115 -12.08 -7.78 1.52
CA ASP A 115 -12.86 -9.01 1.53
C ASP A 115 -12.33 -10.04 0.51
N GLY A 116 -13.05 -11.15 0.33
CA GLY A 116 -12.66 -12.21 -0.60
C GLY A 116 -12.76 -11.84 -2.08
N ASP A 117 -13.36 -10.69 -2.42
CA ASP A 117 -13.54 -10.18 -3.79
C ASP A 117 -12.56 -9.06 -4.16
N TRP A 118 -11.49 -8.91 -3.35
CA TRP A 118 -10.43 -7.93 -3.57
C TRP A 118 -9.80 -8.05 -4.97
N GLY A 119 -9.27 -6.93 -5.49
CA GLY A 119 -8.64 -6.90 -6.80
C GLY A 119 -9.61 -7.15 -7.96
N LEU A 120 -10.91 -6.91 -7.75
CA LEU A 120 -11.98 -7.15 -8.71
C LEU A 120 -12.09 -8.63 -9.09
N ALA A 121 -11.90 -9.55 -8.13
CA ALA A 121 -11.80 -10.99 -8.38
C ALA A 121 -13.05 -11.59 -9.06
N SER A 122 -14.24 -11.03 -8.84
CA SER A 122 -15.49 -11.46 -9.48
C SER A 122 -15.74 -10.81 -10.86
N ARG A 123 -14.85 -9.95 -11.34
CA ARG A 123 -15.05 -9.20 -12.58
C ARG A 123 -14.26 -9.83 -13.72
N GLU A 124 -14.98 -10.18 -14.77
CA GLU A 124 -14.41 -10.56 -16.05
C GLU A 124 -14.10 -9.31 -16.87
N PHE A 125 -12.86 -9.18 -17.34
CA PHE A 125 -12.43 -8.09 -18.22
C PHE A 125 -12.17 -8.62 -19.63
N ALA A 126 -12.56 -7.85 -20.63
CA ALA A 126 -12.23 -8.19 -22.01
C ALA A 126 -10.70 -8.14 -22.21
N SER A 127 -10.13 -9.24 -22.70
CA SER A 127 -8.73 -9.26 -23.12
C SER A 127 -8.61 -8.58 -24.48
N VAL A 128 -7.82 -7.52 -24.55
CA VAL A 128 -7.46 -6.87 -25.82
C VAL A 128 -5.97 -7.16 -26.09
N PRO A 129 -5.63 -8.00 -27.07
CA PRO A 129 -4.24 -8.23 -27.43
C PRO A 129 -3.63 -6.93 -27.98
N PRO A 130 -2.35 -6.65 -27.69
CA PRO A 130 -1.66 -5.49 -28.26
C PRO A 130 -1.75 -5.53 -29.79
N GLY A 131 -2.28 -4.46 -30.43
CA GLY A 131 -2.25 -4.28 -31.89
C GLY A 131 -3.58 -4.34 -32.66
N THR A 132 -4.75 -4.45 -32.02
CA THR A 132 -6.05 -4.50 -32.72
C THR A 132 -6.82 -3.18 -32.79
N GLY A 133 -6.32 -2.13 -32.13
CA GLY A 133 -6.85 -0.78 -32.30
C GLY A 133 -6.42 -0.19 -33.64
N LYS A 134 -7.28 -0.23 -34.65
CA LYS A 134 -7.14 0.68 -35.80
C LYS A 134 -7.15 2.10 -35.24
N GLY A 135 -6.00 2.79 -35.33
CA GLY A 135 -5.94 4.22 -35.05
C GLY A 135 -7.04 4.90 -35.86
N ALA A 136 -7.98 5.54 -35.16
CA ALA A 136 -8.91 6.45 -35.79
C ALA A 136 -8.08 7.65 -36.25
N ALA A 137 -7.64 7.61 -37.51
CA ALA A 137 -7.26 8.81 -38.23
C ALA A 137 -8.55 9.57 -38.53
N GLY A 138 -8.71 10.72 -37.89
CA GLY A 138 -9.75 11.72 -38.11
C GLY A 138 -9.26 13.04 -37.59
#